data_AF-A0A1C3KNG6-F1
#
_entry.id   AF-A0A1C3KNG6-F1
#
_cell.length_a   1.000
_cell.length_b   1.000
_cell.length_c   1.000
_cell.angle_alpha   90.00
_cell.angle_beta   90.00
_cell.angle_gamma   90.00
#
_symmetry.space_group_name_H-M   'P 1'
#
loop_
_entity.id
_entity.type
_entity.pdbx_description
1 polymer ?
#
loop_
_entity_poly.entity_id
_entity_poly.type
_entity_poly.pdbx_seq_one_letter_code
_entity_poly.pdbx_strand_id
1 'polypeptide(L)'
;MHSECWPSEETLPREKFPKQDEVEIYRCHKTYMGYLSLHFCAIHFGETIFLSVTDEKNELTDLQASYPIKYSDADNTVCMVGEPHSYGNDVARLLGMKFKVPFYVSVNVDESDENLTNFIFSSCLEMVKPLFKKKS
;
A
#
# COMPACT_ATOMS: atom_id res chain seq x y z
N MET A 1 10.74 -12.56 45.78
CA MET A 1 9.52 -12.54 44.95
C MET A 1 9.23 -11.08 44.64
N HIS A 2 9.66 -10.60 43.47
CA HIS A 2 9.41 -9.23 43.03
C HIS A 2 8.02 -9.15 42.41
N SER A 3 7.16 -8.33 43.01
CA SER A 3 5.86 -7.96 42.46
C SER A 3 6.10 -6.84 41.43
N GLU A 4 5.97 -7.16 40.15
CA GLU A 4 5.95 -6.13 39.10
C GLU A 4 4.64 -5.36 39.19
N CYS A 5 4.76 -4.11 39.65
CA CYS A 5 3.67 -3.16 39.72
C CYS A 5 3.39 -2.65 38.31
N TRP A 6 2.36 -3.18 37.65
CA TRP A 6 1.86 -2.62 36.40
C TRP A 6 1.38 -1.18 36.67
N PRO A 7 1.79 -0.17 35.87
CA PRO A 7 1.20 1.15 35.99
C PRO A 7 -0.28 1.06 35.62
N SER A 8 -1.13 1.53 36.53
CA SER A 8 -2.57 1.68 36.36
C SER A 8 -2.90 2.52 35.13
N GLU A 9 -4.01 2.20 34.45
CA GLU A 9 -4.57 2.90 33.29
C GLU A 9 -4.58 4.43 33.47
N GLU A 10 -3.47 5.08 33.14
CA GLU A 10 -3.48 6.47 32.76
C GLU A 10 -4.26 6.54 31.46
N THR A 11 -5.50 7.02 31.56
CA THR A 11 -6.38 7.27 30.43
C THR A 11 -5.65 8.18 29.44
N LEU A 12 -5.06 7.58 28.41
CA LEU A 12 -4.60 8.28 27.22
C LEU A 12 -5.73 9.22 26.78
N PRO A 13 -5.43 10.47 26.37
CA PRO A 13 -6.46 11.36 25.86
C PRO A 13 -7.23 10.60 24.78
N ARG A 14 -8.56 10.48 24.94
CA ARG A 14 -9.41 10.02 23.84
C ARG A 14 -9.29 11.06 22.75
N GLU A 15 -8.34 10.86 21.85
CA GLU A 15 -8.24 11.63 20.62
C GLU A 15 -9.64 11.60 20.00
N LYS A 16 -10.16 12.78 19.69
CA LYS A 16 -11.39 12.88 18.92
C LYS A 16 -11.07 12.23 17.58
N PHE A 17 -11.46 10.98 17.40
CA PHE A 17 -11.33 10.30 16.12
C PHE A 17 -11.97 11.23 15.08
N PRO A 18 -11.21 11.69 14.06
CA PRO A 18 -11.80 12.46 12.98
C PRO A 18 -12.97 11.66 12.41
N LYS A 19 -14.00 12.34 11.90
CA LYS A 19 -15.13 11.70 11.22
C LYS A 19 -14.55 10.67 10.24
N GLN A 20 -14.87 9.41 10.46
CA GLN A 20 -14.33 8.31 9.66
C GLN A 20 -14.82 8.52 8.23
N ASP A 21 -13.93 8.97 7.34
CA ASP A 21 -14.19 8.93 5.91
C ASP A 21 -14.57 7.48 5.56
N GLU A 22 -15.59 7.31 4.73
CA GLU A 22 -16.08 5.99 4.33
C GLU A 22 -14.93 5.23 3.66
N VAL A 23 -14.53 4.10 4.24
CA VAL A 23 -13.45 3.27 3.69
C VAL A 23 -13.93 2.67 2.39
N GLU A 24 -13.37 3.09 1.25
CA GLU A 24 -13.70 2.54 -0.06
C GLU A 24 -12.76 1.37 -0.40
N ILE A 25 -13.31 0.22 -0.80
CA ILE A 25 -12.52 -0.96 -1.17
C ILE A 25 -12.79 -1.35 -2.62
N TYR A 26 -11.71 -1.52 -3.39
CA TYR A 26 -11.73 -1.90 -4.79
C TYR A 26 -10.97 -3.19 -4.99
N ARG A 27 -11.53 -4.11 -5.78
CA ARG A 27 -10.88 -5.36 -6.13
C ARG A 27 -11.01 -5.62 -7.61
N CYS A 28 -9.96 -6.13 -8.23
CA CYS A 28 -10.04 -6.67 -9.58
C CYS A 28 -9.09 -7.85 -9.74
N HIS A 29 -9.41 -8.69 -10.73
CA HIS A 29 -8.59 -9.82 -11.11
C HIS A 29 -8.10 -9.58 -12.53
N LYS A 30 -6.80 -9.81 -12.78
CA LYS A 30 -6.22 -9.71 -14.11
C LYS A 30 -5.25 -10.86 -14.35
N THR A 31 -5.22 -11.34 -15.59
CA THR A 31 -4.29 -12.39 -16.00
C THR A 31 -3.14 -11.77 -16.78
N TYR A 32 -1.91 -12.02 -16.35
CA TYR A 32 -0.69 -11.63 -17.04
C TYR A 32 -0.21 -12.78 -17.95
N MET A 33 0.14 -12.45 -19.20
CA MET A 33 0.61 -13.39 -20.24
C MET A 33 -0.29 -14.63 -20.47
N GLY A 34 -1.56 -14.58 -20.04
CA GLY A 34 -2.52 -15.67 -20.21
C GLY A 34 -2.38 -16.83 -19.21
N TYR A 35 -1.46 -16.78 -18.25
CA TYR A 35 -1.26 -17.85 -17.27
C TYR A 35 -1.12 -17.38 -15.82
N LEU A 36 -0.59 -16.19 -15.58
CA LEU A 36 -0.36 -15.69 -14.23
C LEU A 36 -1.59 -14.92 -13.73
N SER A 37 -2.36 -15.53 -12.83
CA SER A 37 -3.54 -14.94 -12.20
C SER A 37 -3.14 -13.98 -11.08
N LEU A 38 -3.53 -12.71 -11.19
CA LEU A 38 -3.19 -11.68 -10.22
C LEU A 38 -4.45 -11.05 -9.63
N HIS A 39 -4.48 -10.97 -8.30
CA HIS A 39 -5.54 -10.35 -7.51
C HIS A 39 -5.07 -8.99 -7.01
N PHE A 40 -5.77 -7.94 -7.43
CA PHE A 40 -5.51 -6.56 -7.02
C PHE A 40 -6.56 -6.13 -5.99
N CYS A 41 -6.12 -5.45 -4.94
CA CYS A 41 -6.98 -4.82 -3.95
C CYS A 41 -6.47 -3.40 -3.67
N ALA A 42 -7.36 -2.42 -3.65
CA ALA A 42 -7.10 -1.08 -3.13
C ALA A 42 -8.07 -0.76 -2.00
N ILE A 43 -7.55 -0.22 -0.90
CA ILE A 43 -8.34 0.30 0.22
C ILE A 43 -7.99 1.78 0.36
N HIS A 44 -8.99 2.64 0.28
CA HIS A 44 -8.86 4.08 0.46
C HIS A 44 -9.36 4.46 1.85
N PHE A 45 -8.47 5.00 2.68
CA PHE A 45 -8.75 5.43 4.05
C PHE A 45 -8.96 6.96 4.14
N GLY A 46 -9.40 7.62 3.07
CA GLY A 46 -9.52 9.07 2.98
C GLY A 46 -8.19 9.77 2.71
N GLU A 47 -7.22 9.64 3.61
CA GLU A 47 -5.91 10.32 3.54
C GLU A 47 -4.77 9.41 3.06
N THR A 48 -4.95 8.09 3.12
CA THR A 48 -3.94 7.10 2.72
C THR A 48 -4.56 6.00 1.89
N ILE A 49 -3.74 5.30 1.11
CA ILE A 49 -4.18 4.16 0.30
C ILE A 49 -3.33 2.94 0.64
N PHE A 50 -4.00 1.80 0.83
CA PHE A 50 -3.36 0.50 0.84
C PHE A 50 -3.61 -0.20 -0.50
N LEU A 51 -2.57 -0.81 -1.07
CA LEU A 51 -2.60 -1.61 -2.27
C LEU A 51 -2.02 -2.98 -1.98
N SER A 52 -2.70 -4.01 -2.46
CA SER A 52 -2.22 -5.39 -2.44
C SER A 52 -2.30 -5.98 -3.83
N VAL A 53 -1.25 -6.68 -4.23
CA VAL A 53 -1.18 -7.49 -5.45
C VAL A 53 -0.66 -8.85 -5.06
N THR A 54 -1.45 -9.89 -5.28
CA THR A 54 -1.10 -11.27 -4.92
C THR A 54 -1.36 -12.22 -6.08
N ASP A 55 -0.54 -13.26 -6.17
CA ASP A 55 -0.84 -14.46 -6.94
C ASP A 55 -1.73 -15.43 -6.12
N GLU A 56 -1.89 -16.66 -6.60
CA GLU A 56 -2.67 -17.71 -5.93
C GLU A 56 -2.04 -18.24 -4.63
N LYS A 57 -0.73 -18.04 -4.41
CA LYS A 57 -0.07 -18.46 -3.17
C LYS A 57 -0.49 -17.61 -1.99
N ASN A 58 -0.84 -16.35 -2.24
CA ASN A 58 -1.45 -15.43 -1.27
C ASN A 58 -0.64 -15.30 0.05
N GLU A 59 0.68 -15.40 -0.04
CA GLU A 59 1.59 -15.19 1.07
C GLU A 59 1.95 -13.70 1.17
N LEU A 60 2.01 -13.13 2.37
CA LEU A 60 2.55 -11.77 2.56
C LEU A 60 4.06 -11.86 2.72
N THR A 61 4.78 -11.69 1.63
CA THR A 61 6.25 -11.67 1.60
C THR A 61 6.82 -10.25 1.66
N ASP A 62 5.98 -9.25 1.40
CA ASP A 62 6.43 -7.89 1.16
C ASP A 62 5.42 -6.80 1.53
N LEU A 63 5.92 -5.66 2.05
CA LEU A 63 5.13 -4.45 2.28
C LEU A 63 6.00 -3.18 2.30
N GLN A 64 5.74 -2.25 1.40
CA GLN A 64 6.33 -0.90 1.37
C GLN A 64 5.35 0.16 1.83
N ALA A 65 5.91 1.20 2.43
CA ALA A 65 5.25 2.48 2.61
C ALA A 65 5.95 3.54 1.76
N SER A 66 5.19 4.40 1.10
CA SER A 66 5.66 5.67 0.57
C SER A 66 4.96 6.83 1.25
N TYR A 67 5.68 7.94 1.44
CA TYR A 67 5.15 9.15 2.04
C TYR A 67 5.43 10.39 1.17
N PRO A 68 4.56 11.40 1.16
CA PRO A 68 4.80 12.63 0.43
C PRO A 68 5.97 13.39 1.04
N ILE A 69 6.99 13.66 0.24
CA ILE A 69 8.10 14.55 0.60
C ILE A 69 7.99 15.88 -0.14
N LYS A 70 8.42 16.95 0.52
CA LYS A 70 8.46 18.31 -0.05
C LYS A 70 9.59 18.49 -1.08
N TYR A 71 10.65 17.69 -0.96
CA TYR A 71 11.84 17.75 -1.80
C TYR A 71 11.83 16.56 -2.77
N SER A 72 12.14 16.77 -4.06
CA SER A 72 12.03 15.71 -5.08
C SER A 72 13.11 14.64 -4.98
N ASP A 73 14.23 14.94 -4.34
CA ASP A 73 15.48 14.17 -4.47
C ASP A 73 15.76 13.25 -3.28
N ALA A 74 14.88 13.23 -2.27
CA ALA A 74 15.00 12.31 -1.15
C ALA A 74 14.27 10.99 -1.44
N ASP A 75 14.78 9.89 -0.92
CA ASP A 75 14.01 8.65 -0.90
C ASP A 75 12.78 8.82 0.00
N ASN A 76 11.64 8.36 -0.50
CA ASN A 76 10.34 8.52 0.13
C ASN A 76 9.65 7.20 0.40
N THR A 77 10.37 6.09 0.27
CA THR A 77 9.87 4.75 0.54
C THR A 77 10.61 4.08 1.68
N VAL A 78 9.90 3.21 2.39
CA VAL A 78 10.41 2.37 3.48
C VAL A 78 9.86 0.98 3.29
N CYS A 79 10.73 -0.03 3.32
CA CYS A 79 10.33 -1.43 3.38
C CYS A 79 9.99 -1.77 4.84
N MET A 80 8.74 -2.20 5.08
CA MET A 80 8.23 -2.51 6.41
C MET A 80 8.22 -4.02 6.69
N VAL A 81 8.08 -4.84 5.65
CA VAL A 81 8.09 -6.31 5.71
C VAL A 81 8.87 -6.83 4.51
N GLY A 82 9.73 -7.81 4.73
CA GLY A 82 10.54 -8.42 3.68
C GLY A 82 11.86 -7.68 3.43
N GLU A 83 12.46 -7.94 2.27
CA GLU A 83 13.69 -7.28 1.81
C GLU A 83 13.38 -6.18 0.79
N PRO A 84 14.17 -5.08 0.74
CA PRO A 84 13.90 -3.89 -0.09
C PRO A 84 14.16 -4.09 -1.61
N HIS A 85 13.76 -5.22 -2.16
CA HIS A 85 14.03 -5.64 -3.54
C HIS A 85 12.74 -5.84 -4.36
N SER A 86 11.59 -5.49 -3.79
CA SER A 86 10.31 -5.85 -4.36
C SER A 86 9.75 -4.83 -5.36
N TYR A 87 8.89 -5.34 -6.23
CA TYR A 87 7.98 -4.56 -7.09
C TYR A 87 7.20 -3.48 -6.34
N GLY A 88 6.89 -3.73 -5.07
CA GLY A 88 6.14 -2.79 -4.24
C GLY A 88 6.88 -1.48 -3.98
N ASN A 89 8.23 -1.45 -4.01
CA ASN A 89 8.99 -0.22 -3.82
C ASN A 89 8.78 0.78 -4.96
N ASP A 90 8.95 0.36 -6.21
CA ASP A 90 8.72 1.23 -7.36
C ASP A 90 7.26 1.66 -7.48
N VAL A 91 6.33 0.74 -7.23
CA VAL A 91 4.89 1.05 -7.26
C VAL A 91 4.55 2.08 -6.17
N ALA A 92 5.00 1.88 -4.93
CA ALA A 92 4.75 2.79 -3.81
C ALA A 92 5.33 4.17 -4.10
N ARG A 93 6.58 4.24 -4.54
CA ARG A 93 7.30 5.48 -4.87
C ARG A 93 6.56 6.26 -5.95
N LEU A 94 6.29 5.64 -7.10
CA LEU A 94 5.69 6.30 -8.25
C LEU A 94 4.28 6.80 -7.95
N LEU A 95 3.46 6.01 -7.24
CA LEU A 95 2.11 6.42 -6.86
C LEU A 95 2.12 7.54 -5.82
N GLY A 96 2.97 7.43 -4.79
CA GLY A 96 3.12 8.46 -3.75
C GLY A 96 3.60 9.80 -4.34
N MET A 97 4.56 9.76 -5.26
CA MET A 97 5.03 10.95 -5.98
C MET A 97 3.93 11.58 -6.85
N LYS A 98 3.08 10.76 -7.47
CA LYS A 98 2.02 11.21 -8.39
C LYS A 98 0.83 11.83 -7.68
N PHE A 99 0.33 11.17 -6.63
CA PHE A 99 -0.91 11.56 -5.96
C PHE A 99 -0.68 12.40 -4.70
N LYS A 100 0.57 12.52 -4.24
CA LYS A 100 0.96 13.31 -3.06
C LYS A 100 0.23 12.91 -1.78
N VAL A 101 -0.10 11.62 -1.66
CA VAL A 101 -0.61 10.99 -0.44
C VAL A 101 0.24 9.75 -0.09
N PRO A 102 0.23 9.28 1.17
CA PRO A 102 0.91 8.05 1.52
C PRO A 102 0.29 6.82 0.85
N PHE A 103 1.15 5.92 0.36
CA PHE A 103 0.75 4.59 -0.13
C PHE A 103 1.40 3.51 0.70
N TYR A 104 0.62 2.50 1.08
CA TYR A 104 1.12 1.23 1.57
C TYR A 104 0.92 0.22 0.45
N VAL A 105 1.97 -0.44 -0.03
CA VAL A 105 1.92 -1.32 -1.18
C VAL A 105 2.54 -2.65 -0.83
N SER A 106 1.78 -3.72 -1.03
CA SER A 106 2.23 -5.09 -0.90
C SER A 106 2.15 -5.76 -2.26
N VAL A 107 3.27 -6.27 -2.77
CA VAL A 107 3.30 -7.06 -4.00
C VAL A 107 3.93 -8.40 -3.71
N ASN A 108 3.09 -9.43 -3.61
CA ASN A 108 3.50 -10.79 -3.30
C ASN A 108 3.19 -11.69 -4.50
N VAL A 109 4.13 -11.71 -5.44
CA VAL A 109 4.06 -12.49 -6.68
C VAL A 109 5.40 -13.22 -6.80
N ASP A 110 5.35 -14.54 -6.96
CA ASP A 110 6.57 -15.37 -7.03
C ASP A 110 7.36 -15.14 -8.33
N GLU A 111 6.65 -14.85 -9.42
CA GLU A 111 7.24 -14.60 -10.72
C GLU A 111 7.94 -13.24 -10.77
N SER A 112 9.14 -13.24 -11.39
CA SER A 112 9.92 -12.03 -11.57
C SER A 112 10.25 -11.70 -13.03
N ASP A 113 9.69 -10.62 -13.58
CA ASP A 113 9.95 -10.10 -14.94
C ASP A 113 9.74 -8.57 -15.01
N GLU A 114 10.49 -7.86 -15.86
CA GLU A 114 10.38 -6.39 -15.98
C GLU A 114 9.03 -5.94 -16.54
N ASN A 115 8.45 -6.69 -17.48
CA ASN A 115 7.15 -6.36 -18.05
C ASN A 115 6.02 -6.59 -17.05
N LEU A 116 6.20 -7.54 -16.12
CA LEU A 116 5.30 -7.75 -14.99
C LEU A 116 5.26 -6.52 -14.06
N THR A 117 6.41 -5.89 -13.75
CA THR A 117 6.44 -4.64 -12.97
C THR A 117 5.57 -3.55 -13.62
N ASN A 118 5.73 -3.36 -14.93
CA ASN A 118 4.97 -2.37 -15.69
C ASN A 118 3.48 -2.71 -15.73
N PHE A 119 3.13 -3.98 -15.87
CA PHE A 119 1.75 -4.46 -15.83
C PHE A 119 1.09 -4.22 -14.46
N ILE A 120 1.80 -4.52 -13.38
CA ILE A 120 1.34 -4.29 -12.00
C ILE A 120 1.14 -2.79 -11.77
N PHE A 121 2.15 -1.97 -12.09
CA PHE A 121 2.08 -0.52 -11.90
C PHE A 121 0.91 0.10 -12.67
N SER A 122 0.76 -0.22 -13.96
CA SER A 122 -0.31 0.31 -14.80
C SER A 122 -1.71 -0.10 -14.29
N SER A 123 -1.83 -1.33 -13.79
CA SER A 123 -3.07 -1.84 -13.19
C SER A 123 -3.42 -1.15 -11.86
N CYS A 124 -2.43 -0.96 -10.98
CA CYS A 124 -2.61 -0.17 -9.76
C CYS A 124 -2.99 1.28 -10.07
N LEU A 125 -2.33 1.90 -11.05
CA LEU A 125 -2.64 3.26 -11.47
C LEU A 125 -4.08 3.39 -12.01
N GLU A 126 -4.52 2.44 -12.84
CA GLU A 126 -5.88 2.41 -13.38
C GLU A 126 -6.92 2.32 -12.25
N MET A 127 -6.68 1.45 -11.27
CA MET A 127 -7.57 1.23 -10.12
C MET A 127 -7.65 2.47 -9.21
N VAL A 128 -6.54 3.17 -9.02
CA VAL A 128 -6.43 4.27 -8.05
C VAL A 128 -6.81 5.62 -8.65
N LYS A 129 -6.58 5.83 -9.95
CA LYS A 129 -6.84 7.13 -10.62
C LYS A 129 -8.27 7.67 -10.43
N PRO A 130 -9.36 6.87 -10.44
CA PRO A 130 -10.71 7.35 -10.18
C PRO A 130 -10.91 7.95 -8.79
N LEU A 131 -10.18 7.47 -7.77
CA LEU A 131 -10.31 7.90 -6.37
C LEU A 131 -9.97 9.38 -6.19
N PHE A 132 -9.03 9.88 -6.99
CA PHE A 132 -8.59 11.27 -6.97
C PHE A 132 -9.39 12.18 -7.91
N LYS A 133 -10.23 11.61 -8.80
CA LYS A 133 -11.09 12.39 -9.70
C LYS A 133 -12.40 12.82 -9.03
N LYS A 134 -12.87 12.09 -8.01
CA LYS A 134 -14.08 12.42 -7.24
C LYS A 134 -13.99 13.71 -6.42
N LYS A 135 -12.80 14.33 -6.31
CA LYS A 135 -12.55 15.55 -5.50
C LYS A 135 -12.58 16.86 -6.30
N SER A 136 -13.09 16.87 -7.55
CA SER A 136 -13.22 18.11 -8.35
C SER A 136 -14.66 18.53 -8.57
#